data_AF-A0A1H4P7V6-F1
#
_entry.id   AF-A0A1H4P7V6-F1
#
_cell.length_a   1.000
_cell.length_b   1.000
_cell.length_c   1.000
_cell.angle_alpha   90.00
_cell.angle_beta   90.00
_cell.angle_gamma   90.00
#
_symmetry.space_group_name_H-M   'P 1'
#
loop_
_entity.id
_entity.type
_entity.pdbx_description
1 polymer ?
#
loop_
_entity_poly.entity_id
_entity_poly.type
_entity_poly.pdbx_seq_one_letter_code
_entity_poly.pdbx_strand_id
1 'polypeptide(L)'
;MITSDEQGPQRRGRRKTGRHRHRLRLTLGLVGIGVIAAGFVFRDGFSQPAPLGFAGTPPPTARSTASPVPAAAPPAPRPTGDVRIAAVGDVVMGTLPDDLPPDDGASFFDPVEDLLAGDVVLGNLEGTLTTGGTSKCDGDSPHCFAFNAPPSYGRWFKKAGFTVMNLANNHIDDFGAEGRRQTFAALRAADLPFTGRAGQITLQRVHGLRVAVLGFAPDEGSADLTDIPAAKRLTARAAAMADLVVVTMHAARWGLRSCRGGAPGGQPPGRKRSADQVSSTAICRTGRTPCAESAAARVSRLRSVPSFPPLG
;
A
#
# COMPACT_ATOMS: atom_id res chain seq x y z
N MET A 1 -39.65 29.28 -56.80
CA MET A 1 -40.67 28.41 -57.44
C MET A 1 -40.22 26.98 -57.20
N ILE A 2 -40.85 26.25 -56.25
CA ILE A 2 -42.02 25.35 -56.47
C ILE A 2 -41.56 24.13 -57.31
N THR A 3 -41.58 22.85 -56.92
CA THR A 3 -42.28 22.00 -55.90
C THR A 3 -41.53 20.65 -55.83
N SER A 4 -41.45 19.88 -54.72
CA SER A 4 -42.44 18.89 -54.17
C SER A 4 -42.96 17.92 -55.24
N ASP A 5 -43.12 16.59 -55.08
CA ASP A 5 -43.36 15.68 -53.95
C ASP A 5 -43.27 14.24 -54.52
N GLU A 6 -43.03 13.20 -53.72
CA GLU A 6 -43.69 11.88 -53.85
C GLU A 6 -43.29 10.96 -52.67
N GLN A 7 -44.29 10.28 -52.13
CA GLN A 7 -44.37 9.72 -50.78
C GLN A 7 -44.51 8.19 -50.79
N GLY A 8 -43.95 7.54 -49.76
CA GLY A 8 -44.57 6.40 -49.05
C GLY A 8 -44.32 4.97 -49.60
N PRO A 9 -44.62 3.91 -48.80
CA PRO A 9 -45.51 3.92 -47.64
C PRO A 9 -44.91 3.43 -46.31
N GLN A 10 -45.46 4.01 -45.23
CA GLN A 10 -45.38 3.48 -43.87
C GLN A 10 -46.24 2.21 -43.71
N ARG A 11 -45.77 1.26 -42.87
CA ARG A 11 -46.66 0.31 -42.19
C ARG A 11 -46.71 0.58 -40.68
N ARG A 12 -47.94 0.81 -40.23
CA ARG A 12 -48.38 1.04 -38.85
C ARG A 12 -48.31 -0.24 -38.01
N GLY A 13 -47.68 -0.11 -36.85
CA GLY A 13 -48.35 -0.14 -35.54
C GLY A 13 -48.77 -1.48 -34.92
N ARG A 14 -48.36 -1.70 -33.65
CA ARG A 14 -49.31 -1.96 -32.55
C ARG A 14 -48.68 -1.70 -31.18
N ARG A 15 -49.32 -0.82 -30.40
CA ARG A 15 -49.15 -0.61 -28.95
C ARG A 15 -49.65 -1.81 -28.14
N LYS A 16 -49.08 -2.03 -26.94
CA LYS A 16 -49.77 -2.08 -25.61
C LYS A 16 -48.82 -2.70 -24.56
N THR A 17 -48.34 -1.91 -23.59
CA THR A 17 -48.75 -1.88 -22.16
C THR A 17 -48.64 -3.22 -21.43
N GLY A 18 -47.79 -3.29 -20.40
CA GLY A 18 -47.71 -4.42 -19.49
C GLY A 18 -46.87 -4.10 -18.25
N ARG A 19 -47.44 -3.32 -17.32
CA ARG A 19 -46.90 -3.07 -15.99
C ARG A 19 -47.24 -4.30 -15.14
N HIS A 20 -46.28 -5.18 -14.84
CA HIS A 20 -46.45 -6.24 -13.85
C HIS A 20 -45.43 -6.10 -12.72
N ARG A 21 -45.86 -5.38 -11.69
CA ARG A 21 -45.37 -5.53 -10.32
C ARG A 21 -45.90 -6.86 -9.80
N HIS A 22 -45.06 -7.73 -9.27
CA HIS A 22 -45.38 -8.64 -8.16
C HIS A 22 -44.12 -9.40 -7.74
N ARG A 23 -43.65 -9.14 -6.51
CA ARG A 23 -43.27 -10.13 -5.48
C ARG A 23 -42.36 -9.47 -4.44
N LEU A 24 -42.94 -9.09 -3.31
CA LEU A 24 -42.28 -9.30 -2.02
C LEU A 24 -43.35 -9.44 -0.94
N ARG A 25 -43.58 -10.68 -0.52
CA ARG A 25 -44.29 -11.00 0.73
C ARG A 25 -43.20 -11.18 1.78
N LEU A 26 -43.12 -10.27 2.74
CA LEU A 26 -42.36 -10.47 3.98
C LEU A 26 -43.38 -10.53 5.11
N THR A 27 -43.71 -11.75 5.50
CA THR A 27 -44.51 -12.07 6.68
C THR A 27 -43.69 -11.88 7.93
N LEU A 28 -44.25 -11.11 8.87
CA LEU A 28 -43.84 -11.01 10.28
C LEU A 28 -43.79 -12.41 10.93
N GLY A 29 -42.70 -12.69 11.65
CA GLY A 29 -42.59 -13.82 12.56
C GLY A 29 -41.90 -13.38 13.85
N LEU A 30 -42.70 -13.15 14.90
CA LEU A 30 -42.28 -12.91 16.29
C LEU A 30 -42.37 -14.24 17.05
N VAL A 31 -41.26 -14.76 17.55
CA VAL A 31 -41.07 -15.64 18.74
C VAL A 31 -39.56 -15.57 19.03
N GLY A 32 -38.98 -15.39 20.22
CA GLY A 32 -39.44 -15.34 21.60
C GLY A 32 -38.23 -15.67 22.48
N ILE A 33 -37.87 -14.74 23.37
CA ILE A 33 -37.24 -14.89 24.71
C ILE A 33 -36.09 -15.90 24.89
N GLY A 34 -34.92 -15.37 25.26
CA GLY A 34 -33.84 -16.08 25.95
C GLY A 34 -33.00 -15.09 26.77
N VAL A 35 -33.46 -14.79 27.99
CA VAL A 35 -32.73 -13.98 28.98
C VAL A 35 -31.67 -14.86 29.64
N ILE A 36 -30.40 -14.46 29.56
CA ILE A 36 -29.38 -14.88 30.53
C ILE A 36 -28.79 -13.60 31.13
N ALA A 37 -29.17 -13.38 32.39
CA ALA A 37 -28.58 -12.38 33.27
C ALA A 37 -27.23 -12.89 33.77
N ALA A 38 -26.15 -12.18 33.47
CA ALA A 38 -24.90 -12.28 34.21
C ALA A 38 -24.72 -10.96 34.97
N GLY A 39 -24.99 -11.00 36.27
CA GLY A 39 -24.87 -9.85 37.16
C GLY A 39 -23.42 -9.44 37.36
N PHE A 40 -23.14 -8.15 37.14
CA PHE A 40 -22.01 -7.47 37.75
C PHE A 40 -22.56 -6.34 38.61
N VAL A 41 -22.45 -6.55 39.92
CA VAL A 41 -22.77 -5.57 40.97
C VAL A 41 -21.73 -4.45 40.87
N PHE A 42 -22.09 -3.31 40.28
CA PHE A 42 -21.40 -2.06 40.51
C PHE A 42 -21.97 -1.44 41.77
N ARG A 43 -21.17 -1.48 42.84
CA ARG A 43 -21.47 -0.84 44.10
C ARG A 43 -20.95 0.58 44.03
N ASP A 44 -21.87 1.53 43.87
CA ASP A 44 -21.61 2.95 44.10
C ASP A 44 -21.15 3.17 45.54
N GLY A 45 -20.03 3.86 45.68
CA GLY A 45 -19.44 4.23 46.95
C GLY A 45 -18.89 5.64 46.87
N PHE A 46 -19.79 6.63 46.89
CA PHE A 46 -19.46 7.99 47.27
C PHE A 46 -18.96 7.99 48.72
N SER A 47 -17.66 8.24 48.93
CA SER A 47 -17.10 8.51 50.25
C SER A 47 -16.89 10.01 50.42
N GLN A 48 -17.56 10.55 51.44
CA GLN A 48 -17.40 11.92 51.94
C GLN A 48 -15.97 12.18 52.49
N PRO A 49 -15.55 13.46 52.58
CA PRO A 49 -14.23 13.83 53.08
C PRO A 49 -14.12 13.69 54.60
N ALA A 50 -12.99 13.15 55.08
CA ALA A 50 -12.61 13.11 56.48
C ALA A 50 -11.81 14.37 56.89
N PRO A 51 -11.77 14.73 58.19
CA PRO A 51 -11.42 16.08 58.64
C PRO A 51 -9.91 16.34 58.74
N LEU A 52 -9.56 17.63 58.73
CA LEU A 52 -8.22 18.16 58.99
C LEU A 52 -7.81 17.88 60.44
N GLY A 53 -6.77 17.08 60.62
CA GLY A 53 -6.08 16.84 61.89
C GLY A 53 -4.60 17.24 61.78
N PHE A 54 -4.14 18.05 62.74
CA PHE A 54 -2.80 18.61 62.84
C PHE A 54 -1.71 17.59 63.21
N ALA A 55 -0.50 17.88 62.69
CA ALA A 55 0.84 17.68 63.25
C ALA A 55 1.33 16.26 63.65
N GLY A 56 2.33 15.79 62.89
CA GLY A 56 3.28 14.76 63.31
C GLY A 56 4.46 14.69 62.33
N THR A 57 5.66 15.04 62.79
CA THR A 57 6.95 15.01 62.07
C THR A 57 7.29 13.59 61.54
N PRO A 58 7.87 13.45 60.33
CA PRO A 58 8.06 12.13 59.71
C PRO A 58 9.21 11.31 60.32
N PRO A 59 9.09 9.98 60.44
CA PRO A 59 10.21 9.09 60.74
C PRO A 59 11.13 8.90 59.50
N PRO A 60 12.41 8.53 59.71
CA PRO A 60 13.40 8.50 58.64
C PRO A 60 13.13 7.38 57.61
N THR A 61 13.38 7.73 56.36
CA THR A 61 13.22 6.91 55.15
C THR A 61 14.03 5.60 55.23
N ALA A 62 13.33 4.48 55.22
CA ALA A 62 13.92 3.17 54.95
C ALA A 62 14.47 3.16 53.52
N ARG A 63 15.79 3.03 53.37
CA ARG A 63 16.47 2.82 52.10
C ARG A 63 16.03 1.45 51.54
N SER A 64 15.21 1.48 50.49
CA SER A 64 14.94 0.32 49.66
C SER A 64 16.24 -0.08 48.94
N THR A 65 16.84 -1.19 49.34
CA THR A 65 17.93 -1.81 48.59
C THR A 65 17.33 -2.46 47.35
N ALA A 66 17.32 -1.73 46.24
CA ALA A 66 16.99 -2.27 44.92
C ALA A 66 17.94 -3.45 44.62
N SER A 67 17.35 -4.62 44.35
CA SER A 67 18.10 -5.80 43.90
C SER A 67 18.79 -5.49 42.55
N PRO A 68 20.00 -6.02 42.30
CA PRO A 68 20.68 -5.79 41.03
C PRO A 68 19.85 -6.40 39.89
N VAL A 69 19.50 -5.59 38.89
CA VAL A 69 18.95 -6.09 37.62
C VAL A 69 20.04 -6.96 36.97
N PRO A 70 19.77 -8.22 36.60
CA PRO A 70 20.76 -9.05 35.91
C PRO A 70 21.24 -8.34 34.64
N ALA A 71 22.55 -8.20 34.50
CA ALA A 71 23.16 -7.67 33.30
C ALA A 71 22.67 -8.47 32.08
N ALA A 72 22.14 -7.77 31.09
CA ALA A 72 21.65 -8.38 29.87
C ALA A 72 22.77 -9.22 29.21
N ALA A 73 22.45 -10.46 28.84
CA ALA A 73 23.38 -11.34 28.16
C ALA A 73 23.91 -10.67 26.87
N PRO A 74 25.17 -10.97 26.46
CA PRO A 74 25.72 -10.42 25.23
C PRO A 74 24.80 -10.75 24.04
N PRO A 75 24.58 -9.81 23.11
CA PRO A 75 23.76 -10.06 21.93
C PRO A 75 24.35 -11.21 21.12
N ALA A 76 23.49 -12.10 20.63
CA ALA A 76 23.90 -13.24 19.80
C ALA A 76 24.75 -12.76 18.60
N PRO A 77 25.72 -13.57 18.15
CA PRO A 77 26.52 -13.26 16.96
C PRO A 77 25.61 -12.96 15.77
N ARG A 78 25.84 -11.84 15.09
CA ARG A 78 25.07 -11.50 13.88
C ARG A 78 25.39 -12.51 12.78
N PRO A 79 24.39 -13.01 12.03
CA PRO A 79 24.65 -13.93 10.92
C PRO A 79 25.62 -13.29 9.92
N THR A 80 26.53 -14.10 9.38
CA THR A 80 27.55 -13.69 8.41
C THR A 80 27.21 -14.24 7.04
N GLY A 81 27.22 -13.39 6.02
CA GLY A 81 26.96 -13.78 4.63
C GLY A 81 26.70 -12.55 3.76
N ASP A 82 26.90 -12.73 2.45
CA ASP A 82 26.50 -11.76 1.44
C ASP A 82 25.03 -11.97 1.08
N VAL A 83 24.31 -10.88 0.79
CA VAL A 83 22.94 -10.90 0.30
C VAL A 83 22.92 -10.21 -1.05
N ARG A 84 22.58 -10.96 -2.11
CA ARG A 84 22.42 -10.43 -3.46
C ARG A 84 21.00 -9.92 -3.64
N ILE A 85 20.86 -8.63 -3.87
CA ILE A 85 19.58 -7.98 -4.12
C ILE A 85 19.50 -7.58 -5.59
N ALA A 86 18.51 -8.12 -6.30
CA ALA A 86 18.09 -7.62 -7.61
C ALA A 86 16.84 -6.77 -7.39
N ALA A 87 16.83 -5.54 -7.92
CA ALA A 87 15.68 -4.66 -7.80
C ALA A 87 15.36 -4.05 -9.16
N VAL A 88 14.13 -4.21 -9.61
CA VAL A 88 13.60 -3.59 -10.83
C VAL A 88 12.57 -2.52 -10.47
N GLY A 89 12.34 -1.62 -11.42
CA GLY A 89 11.34 -0.56 -11.28
C GLY A 89 9.92 -1.08 -11.46
N ASP A 90 9.11 -0.25 -12.10
CA ASP A 90 7.70 -0.49 -12.34
C ASP A 90 7.51 -1.62 -13.35
N VAL A 91 6.73 -2.62 -12.96
CA VAL A 91 6.37 -3.76 -13.81
C VAL A 91 4.90 -3.62 -14.17
N VAL A 92 4.66 -3.22 -15.42
CA VAL A 92 3.34 -3.12 -16.03
C VAL A 92 3.22 -4.27 -17.04
N MET A 93 2.37 -5.26 -16.76
CA MET A 93 2.10 -6.37 -17.68
C MET A 93 0.93 -6.08 -18.64
N GLY A 94 0.55 -4.82 -18.81
CA GLY A 94 -0.55 -4.42 -19.69
C GLY A 94 -1.90 -4.19 -18.99
N THR A 95 -2.97 -4.11 -19.78
CA THR A 95 -4.32 -3.87 -19.29
C THR A 95 -5.39 -4.67 -20.04
N LEU A 96 -6.29 -5.29 -19.28
CA LEU A 96 -7.47 -5.98 -19.80
C LEU A 96 -8.44 -4.99 -20.49
N PRO A 97 -9.17 -5.44 -21.53
CA PRO A 97 -9.10 -6.77 -22.14
C PRO A 97 -8.07 -6.91 -23.26
N ASP A 98 -7.65 -5.80 -23.89
CA ASP A 98 -7.05 -5.84 -25.24
C ASP A 98 -5.54 -5.56 -25.29
N ASP A 99 -4.92 -5.11 -24.19
CA ASP A 99 -3.51 -4.72 -24.13
C ASP A 99 -2.74 -5.61 -23.17
N LEU A 100 -2.86 -6.93 -23.34
CA LEU A 100 -2.06 -7.90 -22.61
C LEU A 100 -0.95 -8.47 -23.51
N PRO A 101 0.18 -8.89 -22.91
CA PRO A 101 1.21 -9.65 -23.59
C PRO A 101 0.61 -10.85 -24.34
N PRO A 102 1.28 -11.33 -25.40
CA PRO A 102 0.92 -12.61 -26.03
C PRO A 102 0.98 -13.74 -25.00
N ASP A 103 0.57 -14.95 -25.41
CA ASP A 103 0.74 -16.20 -24.65
C ASP A 103 0.26 -16.19 -23.18
N ASP A 104 -0.73 -15.35 -22.85
CA ASP A 104 -1.21 -15.12 -21.48
C ASP A 104 -0.09 -14.64 -20.54
N GLY A 105 0.93 -13.95 -21.07
CA GLY A 105 2.06 -13.40 -20.32
C GLY A 105 3.12 -14.41 -19.90
N ALA A 106 3.06 -15.64 -20.41
CA ALA A 106 3.96 -16.72 -20.03
C ALA A 106 5.42 -16.44 -20.37
N SER A 107 5.69 -15.74 -21.48
CA SER A 107 7.04 -15.37 -21.93
C SER A 107 7.43 -13.92 -21.59
N PHE A 108 6.65 -13.21 -20.78
CA PHE A 108 6.84 -11.76 -20.57
C PHE A 108 8.21 -11.41 -19.96
N PHE A 109 8.74 -12.28 -19.09
CA PHE A 109 10.00 -12.05 -18.38
C PHE A 109 11.22 -12.71 -19.03
N ASP A 110 11.04 -13.54 -20.05
CA ASP A 110 12.12 -14.30 -20.70
C ASP A 110 13.31 -13.41 -21.13
N PRO A 111 13.11 -12.19 -21.68
CA PRO A 111 14.24 -11.34 -22.09
C PRO A 111 15.13 -10.84 -20.94
N VAL A 112 14.65 -10.94 -19.68
CA VAL A 112 15.33 -10.41 -18.49
C VAL A 112 15.49 -11.45 -17.38
N GLU A 113 15.13 -12.72 -17.62
CA GLU A 113 15.13 -13.78 -16.60
C GLU A 113 16.48 -13.88 -15.87
N ASP A 114 17.59 -13.83 -16.61
CA ASP A 114 18.95 -13.89 -16.05
C ASP A 114 19.29 -12.70 -15.12
N LEU A 115 18.60 -11.57 -15.29
CA LEU A 115 18.78 -10.36 -14.46
C LEU A 115 17.92 -10.42 -13.19
N LEU A 116 16.90 -11.28 -13.16
CA LEU A 116 15.99 -11.49 -12.02
C LEU A 116 16.53 -12.58 -11.06
N ALA A 117 17.85 -12.64 -10.90
CA ALA A 117 18.53 -13.60 -10.03
C ALA A 117 19.14 -12.93 -8.79
N GLY A 118 18.78 -13.43 -7.61
CA GLY A 118 19.30 -13.00 -6.32
C GLY A 118 18.54 -13.62 -5.15
N ASP A 119 18.96 -13.28 -3.93
CA ASP A 119 18.29 -13.75 -2.71
C ASP A 119 17.05 -12.92 -2.38
N VAL A 120 17.09 -11.64 -2.74
CA VAL A 120 15.94 -10.74 -2.72
C VAL A 120 15.77 -10.16 -4.10
N VAL A 121 14.70 -10.57 -4.79
CA VAL A 121 14.34 -10.06 -6.11
C VAL A 121 13.07 -9.22 -5.94
N LEU A 122 13.25 -7.91 -5.95
CA LEU A 122 12.22 -6.90 -5.68
C LEU A 122 11.74 -6.26 -6.98
N GLY A 123 10.44 -6.28 -7.24
CA GLY A 123 9.81 -5.47 -8.29
C GLY A 123 8.74 -4.53 -7.72
N ASN A 124 8.40 -3.47 -8.44
CA ASN A 124 7.21 -2.66 -8.15
C ASN A 124 6.08 -3.11 -9.08
N LEU A 125 5.01 -3.71 -8.54
CA LEU A 125 3.85 -4.09 -9.35
C LEU A 125 3.00 -2.84 -9.58
N GLU A 126 3.12 -2.27 -10.77
CA GLU A 126 2.48 -1.01 -11.15
C GLU A 126 1.14 -1.31 -11.83
N GLY A 127 0.10 -1.48 -11.03
CA GLY A 127 -1.24 -1.84 -11.51
C GLY A 127 -1.98 -2.78 -10.57
N THR A 128 -3.08 -3.33 -11.09
CA THR A 128 -3.93 -4.29 -10.38
C THR A 128 -3.91 -5.66 -11.04
N LEU A 129 -4.17 -6.71 -10.25
CA LEU A 129 -4.40 -8.07 -10.73
C LEU A 129 -5.85 -8.45 -10.43
N THR A 130 -6.80 -8.02 -11.27
CA THR A 130 -8.24 -8.12 -11.00
C THR A 130 -9.07 -8.35 -12.26
N THR A 131 -10.20 -9.03 -12.11
CA THR A 131 -11.28 -9.04 -13.13
C THR A 131 -12.53 -8.31 -12.66
N GLY A 132 -12.47 -7.66 -11.49
CA GLY A 132 -13.54 -6.87 -10.90
C GLY A 132 -13.09 -5.46 -10.49
N GLY A 133 -14.02 -4.69 -9.94
CA GLY A 133 -13.83 -3.28 -9.62
C GLY A 133 -14.13 -2.33 -10.77
N THR A 134 -14.25 -1.04 -10.44
CA THR A 134 -14.45 0.04 -11.41
C THR A 134 -13.12 0.73 -11.66
N SER A 135 -12.77 0.89 -12.94
CA SER A 135 -11.58 1.64 -13.34
C SER A 135 -11.62 3.07 -12.79
N LYS A 136 -10.47 3.58 -12.35
CA LYS A 136 -10.29 5.01 -11.98
C LYS A 136 -10.36 5.94 -13.19
N CYS A 137 -10.30 5.38 -14.40
CA CYS A 137 -10.39 6.12 -15.64
C CYS A 137 -11.80 6.04 -16.20
N ASP A 138 -12.44 7.20 -16.33
CA ASP A 138 -13.73 7.35 -17.00
C ASP A 138 -13.51 7.45 -18.52
N GLY A 139 -13.79 6.36 -19.26
CA GLY A 139 -13.78 6.32 -20.73
C GLY A 139 -12.44 6.65 -21.40
N ASP A 140 -12.49 7.18 -22.63
CA ASP A 140 -11.34 7.41 -23.52
C ASP A 140 -10.47 8.63 -23.14
N SER A 141 -10.27 8.90 -21.84
CA SER A 141 -9.38 9.99 -21.43
C SER A 141 -7.93 9.67 -21.86
N PRO A 142 -7.34 10.41 -22.80
CA PRO A 142 -6.01 10.09 -23.35
C PRO A 142 -4.87 10.33 -22.34
N HIS A 143 -5.21 10.78 -21.12
CA HIS A 143 -4.28 11.15 -20.06
C HIS A 143 -4.64 10.49 -18.73
N CYS A 144 -5.43 9.41 -18.77
CA CYS A 144 -5.69 8.54 -17.64
C CYS A 144 -5.18 7.14 -17.99
N PHE A 145 -4.35 6.58 -17.11
CA PHE A 145 -3.79 5.24 -17.29
C PHE A 145 -4.30 4.37 -16.15
N ALA A 146 -4.92 3.25 -16.50
CA ALA A 146 -5.33 2.20 -15.58
C ALA A 146 -4.77 0.86 -16.07
N PHE A 147 -3.88 0.26 -15.27
CA PHE A 147 -3.20 -0.99 -15.55
C PHE A 147 -3.87 -2.13 -14.80
N ASN A 148 -4.28 -3.16 -15.52
CA ASN A 148 -4.97 -4.29 -14.94
C ASN A 148 -4.71 -5.59 -15.70
N ALA A 149 -3.99 -6.50 -15.06
CA ALA A 149 -3.77 -7.83 -15.60
C ALA A 149 -4.67 -8.87 -14.89
N PRO A 150 -4.87 -10.07 -15.46
CA PRO A 150 -5.61 -11.12 -14.79
C PRO A 150 -5.02 -11.49 -13.42
N PRO A 151 -5.83 -11.85 -12.40
CA PRO A 151 -5.34 -12.37 -11.11
C PRO A 151 -4.36 -13.53 -11.25
N SER A 152 -4.51 -14.31 -12.31
CA SER A 152 -3.67 -15.46 -12.62
C SER A 152 -2.20 -15.07 -12.89
N TYR A 153 -1.91 -13.83 -13.28
CA TYR A 153 -0.55 -13.36 -13.60
C TYR A 153 0.36 -13.26 -12.37
N GLY A 154 -0.20 -13.33 -11.15
CA GLY A 154 0.60 -13.48 -9.92
C GLY A 154 1.64 -14.62 -10.03
N ARG A 155 1.29 -15.70 -10.75
CA ARG A 155 2.18 -16.85 -10.99
C ARG A 155 3.41 -16.50 -11.85
N TRP A 156 3.29 -15.53 -12.77
CA TRP A 156 4.37 -15.17 -13.67
C TRP A 156 5.46 -14.38 -12.97
N PHE A 157 5.10 -13.49 -12.03
CA PHE A 157 6.08 -12.87 -11.15
C PHE A 157 6.84 -13.90 -10.32
N LYS A 158 6.13 -14.87 -9.71
CA LYS A 158 6.78 -15.93 -8.94
C LYS A 158 7.71 -16.78 -9.82
N LYS A 159 7.24 -17.18 -11.01
CA LYS A 159 8.02 -17.97 -11.98
C LYS A 159 9.29 -17.23 -12.42
N ALA A 160 9.20 -15.92 -12.66
CA ALA A 160 10.31 -15.08 -13.09
C ALA A 160 11.38 -14.84 -12.00
N GLY A 161 11.20 -15.36 -10.79
CA GLY A 161 12.20 -15.27 -9.72
C GLY A 161 11.96 -14.14 -8.71
N PHE A 162 10.88 -13.36 -8.84
CA PHE A 162 10.55 -12.36 -7.82
C PHE A 162 10.32 -13.02 -6.46
N THR A 163 10.96 -12.47 -5.43
CA THR A 163 10.80 -12.92 -4.04
C THR A 163 9.90 -12.00 -3.23
N VAL A 164 9.73 -10.75 -3.69
CA VAL A 164 8.82 -9.78 -3.08
C VAL A 164 8.36 -8.72 -4.10
N MET A 165 7.08 -8.35 -4.03
CA MET A 165 6.55 -7.22 -4.81
C MET A 165 6.25 -6.00 -3.92
N ASN A 166 6.62 -4.81 -4.37
CA ASN A 166 6.11 -3.56 -3.82
C ASN A 166 4.77 -3.21 -4.47
N LEU A 167 3.80 -2.84 -3.64
CA LEU A 167 2.48 -2.36 -4.05
C LEU A 167 2.23 -0.90 -3.65
N ALA A 168 3.18 -0.26 -2.96
CA ALA A 168 3.08 1.17 -2.69
C ALA A 168 3.45 1.94 -3.95
N ASN A 169 2.44 2.29 -4.74
CA ASN A 169 2.54 3.12 -5.94
C ASN A 169 1.15 3.71 -6.27
N ASN A 170 1.10 4.61 -7.26
CA ASN A 170 -0.11 5.33 -7.62
C ASN A 170 -1.10 4.55 -8.51
N HIS A 171 -0.84 3.25 -8.72
CA HIS A 171 -1.65 2.37 -9.55
C HIS A 171 -2.28 1.19 -8.79
N ILE A 172 -2.02 1.07 -7.48
CA ILE A 172 -2.58 -0.01 -6.65
C ILE A 172 -4.12 0.03 -6.51
N ASP A 173 -4.72 1.19 -6.75
CA ASP A 173 -6.17 1.43 -6.73
C ASP A 173 -6.75 1.76 -8.12
N ASP A 174 -6.09 1.34 -9.20
CA ASP A 174 -6.61 1.54 -10.56
C ASP A 174 -8.02 1.00 -10.77
N PHE A 175 -8.38 -0.05 -10.03
CA PHE A 175 -9.72 -0.65 -10.03
C PHE A 175 -10.35 -0.60 -8.63
N GLY A 176 -9.98 0.45 -7.88
CA GLY A 176 -10.44 0.75 -6.54
C GLY A 176 -10.14 -0.34 -5.50
N ALA A 177 -10.84 -0.24 -4.37
CA ALA A 177 -10.63 -1.13 -3.24
C ALA A 177 -10.89 -2.62 -3.56
N GLU A 178 -11.74 -2.92 -4.54
CA GLU A 178 -11.95 -4.29 -5.00
C GLU A 178 -10.73 -4.80 -5.76
N GLY A 179 -10.25 -4.05 -6.77
CA GLY A 179 -9.05 -4.41 -7.53
C GLY A 179 -7.85 -4.61 -6.61
N ARG A 180 -7.62 -3.69 -5.68
CA ARG A 180 -6.57 -3.80 -4.66
C ARG A 180 -6.66 -5.09 -3.82
N ARG A 181 -7.87 -5.46 -3.35
CA ARG A 181 -8.07 -6.70 -2.58
C ARG A 181 -7.79 -7.94 -3.43
N GLN A 182 -8.22 -7.95 -4.69
CA GLN A 182 -7.95 -9.05 -5.62
C GLN A 182 -6.45 -9.16 -5.93
N THR A 183 -5.74 -8.04 -6.12
CA THR A 183 -4.27 -8.02 -6.27
C THR A 183 -3.58 -8.69 -5.08
N PHE A 184 -4.00 -8.35 -3.86
CA PHE A 184 -3.43 -8.99 -2.66
C PHE A 184 -3.74 -10.49 -2.60
N ALA A 185 -4.92 -10.91 -3.06
CA ALA A 185 -5.31 -12.31 -3.10
C ALA A 185 -4.53 -13.09 -4.16
N ALA A 186 -4.32 -12.51 -5.34
CA ALA A 186 -3.52 -13.08 -6.43
C ALA A 186 -2.08 -13.36 -6.01
N LEU A 187 -1.41 -12.38 -5.37
CA LEU A 187 -0.04 -12.55 -4.89
C LEU A 187 0.06 -13.58 -3.77
N ARG A 188 -0.92 -13.63 -2.86
CA ARG A 188 -1.00 -14.70 -1.84
C ARG A 188 -1.19 -16.08 -2.47
N ALA A 189 -2.06 -16.20 -3.47
CA ALA A 189 -2.32 -17.47 -4.16
C ALA A 189 -1.08 -17.97 -4.92
N ALA A 190 -0.22 -17.06 -5.39
CA ALA A 190 1.05 -17.39 -6.03
C ALA A 190 2.21 -17.63 -5.04
N ASP A 191 1.96 -17.60 -3.73
CA ASP A 191 2.99 -17.65 -2.68
C ASP A 191 4.10 -16.60 -2.90
N LEU A 192 3.68 -15.39 -3.28
CA LEU A 192 4.57 -14.26 -3.53
C LEU A 192 4.34 -13.19 -2.45
N PRO A 193 5.30 -13.02 -1.51
CA PRO A 193 5.26 -11.94 -0.55
C PRO A 193 5.16 -10.58 -1.23
N PHE A 194 4.51 -9.63 -0.55
CA PHE A 194 4.45 -8.25 -1.02
C PHE A 194 4.54 -7.27 0.14
N THR A 195 4.85 -6.01 -0.14
CA THR A 195 4.96 -4.90 0.82
C THR A 195 4.23 -3.66 0.30
N GLY A 196 4.23 -2.60 1.11
CA GLY A 196 3.77 -1.28 0.69
C GLY A 196 2.44 -0.83 1.29
N ARG A 197 1.65 -1.72 1.91
CA ARG A 197 0.45 -1.30 2.65
C ARG A 197 0.82 -0.44 3.86
N ALA A 198 -0.09 0.44 4.28
CA ALA A 198 0.07 1.24 5.48
C ALA A 198 0.53 0.40 6.69
N GLY A 199 1.72 0.72 7.22
CA GLY A 199 2.31 0.07 8.40
C GLY A 199 2.86 -1.34 8.17
N GLN A 200 2.86 -1.85 6.93
CA GLN A 200 3.34 -3.19 6.61
C GLN A 200 4.87 -3.26 6.65
N ILE A 201 5.38 -4.35 7.24
CA ILE A 201 6.78 -4.75 7.17
C ILE A 201 6.79 -6.19 6.64
N THR A 202 7.46 -6.41 5.51
CA THR A 202 7.57 -7.75 4.93
C THR A 202 8.95 -8.30 5.19
N LEU A 203 9.02 -9.45 5.87
CA LEU A 203 10.28 -10.08 6.27
C LEU A 203 10.56 -11.30 5.39
N GLN A 204 11.81 -11.42 4.96
CA GLN A 204 12.36 -12.60 4.32
C GLN A 204 13.54 -13.13 5.14
N ARG A 205 13.79 -14.44 5.09
CA ARG A 205 14.99 -15.04 5.65
C ARG A 205 15.92 -15.46 4.52
N VAL A 206 17.13 -14.93 4.53
CA VAL A 206 18.17 -15.20 3.53
C VAL A 206 19.43 -15.60 4.27
N HIS A 207 19.93 -16.82 4.07
CA HIS A 207 21.16 -17.30 4.71
C HIS A 207 21.21 -17.04 6.24
N GLY A 208 20.07 -17.20 6.92
CA GLY A 208 19.95 -16.92 8.36
C GLY A 208 19.78 -15.44 8.75
N LEU A 209 19.98 -14.50 7.82
CA LEU A 209 19.69 -13.08 7.99
C LEU A 209 18.19 -12.81 7.80
N ARG A 210 17.66 -11.87 8.58
CA ARG A 210 16.32 -11.30 8.38
C ARG A 210 16.43 -10.05 7.52
N VAL A 211 15.78 -10.04 6.37
CA VAL A 211 15.69 -8.89 5.49
C VAL A 211 14.27 -8.33 5.56
N ALA A 212 14.11 -7.10 6.04
CA ALA A 212 12.86 -6.36 5.99
C ALA A 212 12.76 -5.56 4.68
N VAL A 213 11.61 -5.60 4.04
CA VAL A 213 11.33 -4.83 2.82
C VAL A 213 10.13 -3.93 3.07
N LEU A 214 10.34 -2.63 2.88
CA LEU A 214 9.35 -1.56 3.09
C LEU A 214 9.08 -0.85 1.77
N GLY A 215 7.81 -0.61 1.47
CA GLY A 215 7.38 0.18 0.33
C GLY A 215 6.70 1.46 0.79
N PHE A 216 6.98 2.59 0.15
CA PHE A 216 6.33 3.87 0.45
C PHE A 216 5.83 4.57 -0.82
N ALA A 217 4.64 5.18 -0.73
CA ALA A 217 4.03 6.00 -1.77
C ALA A 217 3.10 7.02 -1.12
N PRO A 218 2.82 8.19 -1.73
CA PRO A 218 1.88 9.17 -1.18
C PRO A 218 0.41 8.74 -1.30
N ASP A 219 0.15 7.60 -1.95
CA ASP A 219 -1.19 7.13 -2.33
C ASP A 219 -1.94 6.46 -1.17
N GLU A 220 -3.27 6.59 -1.19
CA GLU A 220 -4.14 6.07 -0.13
C GLU A 220 -3.93 4.57 0.09
N GLY A 221 -3.89 4.15 1.35
CA GLY A 221 -3.68 2.74 1.72
C GLY A 221 -2.23 2.26 1.64
N SER A 222 -1.33 3.06 1.08
CA SER A 222 0.12 2.81 1.12
C SER A 222 0.74 3.30 2.43
N ALA A 223 1.97 2.84 2.75
CA ALA A 223 2.76 3.53 3.76
C ALA A 223 3.16 4.91 3.20
N ASP A 224 2.61 5.97 3.78
CA ASP A 224 2.74 7.32 3.25
C ASP A 224 4.20 7.83 3.32
N LEU A 225 4.77 8.14 2.16
CA LEU A 225 6.13 8.70 2.07
C LEU A 225 6.20 10.15 2.56
N THR A 226 5.07 10.87 2.58
CA THR A 226 4.99 12.29 2.96
C THR A 226 4.89 12.48 4.48
N ASP A 227 4.37 11.49 5.22
CA ASP A 227 4.44 11.43 6.69
C ASP A 227 5.83 10.92 7.13
N ILE A 228 6.80 11.84 7.10
CA ILE A 228 8.19 11.55 7.50
C ILE A 228 8.29 10.99 8.92
N PRO A 229 7.58 11.52 9.95
CA PRO A 229 7.56 10.90 11.27
C PRO A 229 7.08 9.45 11.26
N ALA A 230 5.99 9.12 10.56
CA ALA A 230 5.51 7.73 10.45
C ALA A 230 6.50 6.84 9.70
N ALA A 231 7.06 7.31 8.58
CA ALA A 231 8.07 6.58 7.82
C ALA A 231 9.31 6.27 8.67
N LYS A 232 9.77 7.22 9.50
CA LYS A 232 10.86 7.00 10.46
C LYS A 232 10.48 5.95 11.51
N ARG A 233 9.29 6.01 12.09
CA ARG A 233 8.81 5.00 13.07
C ARG A 233 8.71 3.61 12.47
N LEU A 234 8.19 3.50 11.24
CA LEU A 234 8.06 2.21 10.54
C LEU A 234 9.44 1.63 10.22
N THR A 235 10.35 2.46 9.72
CA THR A 235 11.75 2.06 9.43
C THR A 235 12.48 1.63 10.70
N ALA A 236 12.28 2.35 11.82
CA ALA A 236 12.88 1.99 13.11
C ALA A 236 12.34 0.64 13.64
N ARG A 237 11.02 0.40 13.51
CA ARG A 237 10.41 -0.90 13.83
C ARG A 237 11.01 -2.03 12.99
N ALA A 238 11.16 -1.82 11.68
CA ALA A 238 11.78 -2.79 10.79
C ALA A 238 13.24 -3.07 11.18
N ALA A 239 14.01 -2.02 11.52
CA ALA A 239 15.39 -2.14 11.94
C ALA A 239 15.56 -2.89 13.27
N ALA A 240 14.56 -2.88 14.15
CA ALA A 240 14.59 -3.64 15.41
C ALA A 240 14.33 -5.15 15.21
N MET A 241 13.75 -5.55 14.08
CA MET A 241 13.36 -6.94 13.80
C MET A 241 14.14 -7.60 12.65
N ALA A 242 15.03 -6.86 11.99
CA ALA A 242 15.77 -7.31 10.83
C ALA A 242 17.28 -6.98 10.93
N ASP A 243 18.08 -7.72 10.17
CA ASP A 243 19.52 -7.49 10.03
C ASP A 243 19.81 -6.52 8.86
N LEU A 244 18.90 -6.50 7.87
CA LEU A 244 18.91 -5.61 6.72
C LEU A 244 17.51 -5.03 6.49
N VAL A 245 17.43 -3.73 6.18
CA VAL A 245 16.20 -3.06 5.77
C VAL A 245 16.37 -2.53 4.35
N VAL A 246 15.54 -3.02 3.43
CA VAL A 246 15.39 -2.55 2.06
C VAL A 246 14.16 -1.65 2.02
N VAL A 247 14.33 -0.43 1.54
CA VAL A 247 13.28 0.57 1.38
C VAL A 247 13.12 0.87 -0.09
N THR A 248 11.92 0.70 -0.63
CA THR A 248 11.54 1.20 -1.95
C THR A 248 10.51 2.30 -1.82
N MET A 249 10.65 3.34 -2.63
CA MET A 249 9.82 4.53 -2.60
C MET A 249 9.37 4.84 -4.02
N HIS A 250 8.05 4.93 -4.19
CA HIS A 250 7.43 5.38 -5.44
C HIS A 250 7.03 6.85 -5.30
N ALA A 251 7.79 7.73 -5.94
CA ALA A 251 7.57 9.18 -5.92
C ALA A 251 7.27 9.69 -7.34
N ALA A 252 6.00 9.65 -7.75
CA ALA A 252 5.56 10.30 -8.98
C ALA A 252 5.62 11.84 -8.84
N ARG A 253 5.88 12.57 -9.94
CA ARG A 253 5.98 14.05 -9.99
C ARG A 253 4.78 14.83 -9.41
N TRP A 254 3.66 14.17 -9.11
CA TRP A 254 2.56 14.77 -8.37
C TRP A 254 2.79 14.82 -6.83
N GLY A 255 3.58 13.89 -6.27
CA GLY A 255 3.93 13.84 -4.84
C GLY A 255 5.07 14.78 -4.41
N LEU A 256 5.85 15.30 -5.36
CA LEU A 256 6.94 16.26 -5.07
C LEU A 256 6.43 17.68 -4.77
N ARG A 257 5.24 18.06 -5.26
CA ARG A 257 4.66 19.38 -4.92
C ARG A 257 4.25 19.45 -3.45
N SER A 258 3.67 18.39 -2.90
CA SER A 258 3.32 18.29 -1.47
C SER A 258 4.55 18.20 -0.55
N CYS A 259 5.73 17.89 -1.09
CA CYS A 259 6.99 17.90 -0.37
C CYS A 259 7.66 19.29 -0.29
N ARG A 260 7.20 20.27 -1.10
CA ARG A 260 7.55 21.69 -0.95
C ARG A 260 6.43 22.34 -0.15
N GLY A 261 6.64 22.59 1.14
CA GLY A 261 5.65 23.33 1.94
C GLY A 261 5.30 24.67 1.27
N GLY A 262 4.00 24.96 1.12
CA GLY A 262 3.53 26.27 0.66
C GLY A 262 2.08 26.33 0.18
N ALA A 263 1.20 26.78 1.08
CA ALA A 263 -0.07 27.53 0.90
C ALA A 263 -1.25 26.95 0.08
N PRO A 264 -2.51 27.19 0.53
CA PRO A 264 -3.70 26.81 -0.20
C PRO A 264 -4.02 27.84 -1.29
N GLY A 265 -4.27 27.37 -2.52
CA GLY A 265 -4.92 28.17 -3.56
C GLY A 265 -4.22 28.12 -4.92
N GLY A 266 -4.99 27.69 -5.93
CA GLY A 266 -4.69 27.91 -7.34
C GLY A 266 -4.04 26.71 -8.02
N GLN A 267 -4.83 25.97 -8.80
CA GLN A 267 -4.34 24.99 -9.77
C GLN A 267 -4.04 25.71 -11.08
N PRO A 268 -2.78 25.87 -11.52
CA PRO A 268 -2.51 26.41 -12.85
C PRO A 268 -2.59 25.29 -13.90
N PRO A 269 -2.99 25.60 -15.14
CA PRO A 269 -3.15 24.61 -16.20
C PRO A 269 -1.77 24.20 -16.72
N GLY A 270 -1.35 22.98 -16.43
CA GLY A 270 -0.09 22.42 -16.91
C GLY A 270 -0.33 21.04 -17.53
N ARG A 271 0.03 20.88 -18.81
CA ARG A 271 -0.06 19.62 -19.57
C ARG A 271 0.48 18.44 -18.75
N LYS A 272 -0.33 17.39 -18.62
CA LYS A 272 0.10 16.07 -18.15
C LYS A 272 1.11 15.51 -19.16
N ARG A 273 2.40 15.60 -18.86
CA ARG A 273 3.40 14.71 -19.49
C ARG A 273 3.41 13.45 -18.64
N SER A 274 3.10 12.31 -19.26
CA SER A 274 3.46 11.00 -18.69
C SER A 274 4.99 10.95 -18.50
N ALA A 275 5.46 10.17 -17.53
CA ALA A 275 6.86 9.78 -17.34
C ALA A 275 7.83 10.73 -16.59
N ASP A 276 7.44 11.27 -15.43
CA ASP A 276 8.40 11.53 -14.35
C ASP A 276 7.96 10.74 -13.10
N GLN A 277 8.00 9.41 -13.21
CA GLN A 277 7.90 8.49 -12.07
C GLN A 277 9.32 8.09 -11.65
N VAL A 278 9.62 8.20 -10.35
CA VAL A 278 10.90 7.75 -9.80
C VAL A 278 10.60 6.72 -8.72
N SER A 279 10.73 5.45 -9.09
CA SER A 279 10.89 4.35 -8.13
C SER A 279 12.36 4.28 -7.72
N SER A 280 12.63 4.40 -6.41
CA SER A 280 14.00 4.37 -5.88
C SER A 280 14.13 3.40 -4.72
N THR A 281 15.20 2.60 -4.73
CA THR A 281 15.51 1.62 -3.70
C THR A 281 16.72 2.07 -2.88
N ALA A 282 16.61 2.00 -1.56
CA ALA A 282 17.66 2.25 -0.59
C ALA A 282 17.86 1.02 0.30
N ILE A 283 19.11 0.66 0.56
CA ILE A 283 19.47 -0.49 1.39
C ILE A 283 20.21 0.01 2.63
N CYS A 284 19.75 -0.41 3.81
CA CYS A 284 20.28 0.02 5.10
C CYS A 284 20.57 -1.20 5.99
N ARG A 285 21.81 -1.32 6.48
CA ARG A 285 22.21 -2.39 7.42
C ARG A 285 21.95 -1.95 8.85
N THR A 286 21.31 -2.80 9.65
CA THR A 286 20.98 -2.43 11.03
C THR A 286 22.24 -2.40 11.91
N GLY A 287 22.31 -1.38 12.78
CA GLY A 287 23.47 -1.14 13.65
C GLY A 287 24.66 -0.40 13.02
N ARG A 288 24.53 0.17 11.81
CA ARG A 288 25.47 1.16 11.25
C ARG A 288 24.67 2.35 10.70
N THR A 289 24.94 3.56 11.24
CA THR A 289 24.19 4.83 11.02
C THR A 289 22.67 4.72 11.26
N PRO A 290 21.96 5.79 11.65
CA PRO A 290 20.51 5.69 11.80
C PRO A 290 19.86 5.43 10.43
N CYS A 291 19.35 4.21 10.21
CA CYS A 291 18.68 3.82 8.95
C CYS A 291 17.54 4.80 8.58
N ALA A 292 16.86 5.31 9.60
CA ALA A 292 15.82 6.32 9.49
C ALA A 292 16.32 7.67 8.94
N GLU A 293 17.57 8.04 9.17
CA GLU A 293 18.16 9.27 8.64
C GLU A 293 18.62 9.11 7.20
N SER A 294 19.17 7.95 6.82
CA SER A 294 19.63 7.71 5.43
C SER A 294 18.47 7.60 4.44
N ALA A 295 17.37 6.93 4.84
CA ALA A 295 16.14 6.89 4.05
C ALA A 295 15.48 8.28 3.99
N ALA A 296 15.31 8.96 5.13
CA ALA A 296 14.73 10.30 5.17
C ALA A 296 15.60 11.36 4.47
N ALA A 297 16.93 11.22 4.47
CA ALA A 297 17.84 12.12 3.76
C ALA A 297 17.72 11.95 2.24
N ARG A 298 17.43 10.74 1.73
CA ARG A 298 17.11 10.55 0.31
C ARG A 298 15.75 11.15 -0.05
N VAL A 299 14.74 10.98 0.82
CA VAL A 299 13.44 11.68 0.69
C VAL A 299 13.62 13.20 0.70
N SER A 300 14.53 13.71 1.55
CA SER A 300 14.85 15.15 1.64
C SER A 300 15.64 15.65 0.43
N ARG A 301 16.59 14.88 -0.11
CA ARG A 301 17.35 15.23 -1.32
C ARG A 301 16.48 15.27 -2.58
N LEU A 302 15.42 14.47 -2.65
CA LEU A 302 14.39 14.58 -3.69
C LEU A 302 13.65 15.94 -3.64
N ARG A 303 13.65 16.65 -2.49
CA ARG A 303 13.10 18.01 -2.37
C ARG A 303 14.02 19.09 -2.95
N SER A 304 15.33 18.82 -3.06
CA SER A 304 16.37 19.84 -3.32
C SER A 304 16.97 19.81 -4.74
N VAL A 305 16.46 18.97 -5.66
CA VAL A 305 16.95 18.95 -7.05
C VAL A 305 16.56 20.27 -7.75
N PRO A 306 17.52 21.06 -8.28
CA PRO A 306 17.23 22.26 -9.06
C PRO A 306 16.54 21.89 -10.37
N SER A 307 15.64 22.75 -10.85
CA SER A 307 15.02 22.64 -12.16
C SER A 307 16.08 22.62 -13.27
N PHE A 308 16.09 21.58 -14.10
CA PHE A 308 16.81 21.64 -15.38
C PHE A 308 16.22 22.76 -16.25
N PRO A 309 17.06 23.55 -16.94
CA PRO A 309 16.57 24.51 -17.91
C PRO A 309 15.85 23.77 -19.05
N PRO A 310 14.87 24.40 -19.71
CA PRO A 310 14.23 23.80 -20.87
C PRO A 310 15.28 23.54 -21.94
N LEU A 311 15.35 22.30 -22.42
CA LEU A 311 16.04 22.00 -23.68
C LEU A 311 15.24 22.70 -24.78
N GLY A 312 15.91 23.60 -25.50
CA GLY A 312 15.37 24.36 -26.63
C GLY A 312 15.14 23.50 -27.86
#